data_AF-A0A1F4SKS6-F1
#
_entry.id   AF-A0A1F4SKS6-F1
#
_cell.length_a   1.000
_cell.length_b   1.000
_cell.length_c   1.000
_cell.angle_alpha   90.00
_cell.angle_beta   90.00
_cell.angle_gamma   90.00
#
_symmetry.space_group_name_H-M   'P 1'
#
loop_
_entity.id
_entity.type
_entity.pdbx_description
1 polymer ?
#
loop_
_entity_poly.entity_id
_entity_poly.type
_entity_poly.pdbx_seq_one_letter_code
_entity_poly.pdbx_strand_id
1 'polypeptide(L)'
;MFGNNQLRKYLSGDMSLWFLIFSNFVTIFLAITQDWSLASIMWVYWFQSVTIGFFNFIRILGLKDFSTDGLKFEGQQAKPTKETQLFSAFFFLCHYGFFHLFYLIFLLSDSSDGTFGEKIGFVENMEFVFFPSLLFFANHFFSFIYNKQREPKKQNIGAVMVYPYIRIIPMHLTIILGFPLGLSLGSLGDILLPFFLILKTFSDAIMHVVEHRFIRKGEDKVTIA
;
A
#
# COMPACT_ATOMS: atom_id res chain seq x y z
N MET A 1 11.51 8.09 25.57
CA MET A 1 10.76 9.34 25.36
C MET A 1 11.63 10.28 24.53
N PHE A 2 11.36 10.46 23.24
CA PHE A 2 12.05 11.49 22.44
C PHE A 2 11.13 12.72 22.33
N GLY A 3 11.69 13.91 22.58
CA GLY A 3 10.96 15.15 22.72
C GLY A 3 10.21 15.59 21.45
N ASN A 4 9.01 16.13 21.66
CA ASN A 4 8.05 16.62 20.65
C ASN A 4 8.66 17.47 19.52
N ASN A 5 9.79 18.14 19.74
CA ASN A 5 10.39 19.06 18.77
C ASN A 5 11.13 18.38 17.61
N GLN A 6 11.71 17.19 17.80
CA GLN A 6 12.32 16.44 16.71
C GLN A 6 11.22 15.89 15.79
N LEU A 7 10.19 15.28 16.38
CA LEU A 7 9.02 14.77 15.67
C LEU A 7 8.37 15.85 14.78
N ARG A 8 8.23 17.08 15.30
CA ARG A 8 7.65 18.23 14.58
C ARG A 8 8.46 18.69 13.37
N LYS A 9 9.80 18.70 13.47
CA LYS A 9 10.71 19.14 12.40
C LYS A 9 10.84 18.12 11.27
N TYR A 10 10.63 16.83 11.57
CA TYR A 10 10.64 15.75 10.58
C TYR A 10 9.29 15.56 9.89
N LEU A 11 8.16 15.77 10.58
CA LEU A 11 6.82 15.75 10.00
C LEU A 11 6.63 16.78 8.87
N SER A 12 7.36 17.90 8.91
CA SER A 12 7.32 18.95 7.88
C SER A 12 8.26 18.70 6.69
N GLY A 13 9.11 17.67 6.72
CA GLY A 13 10.22 17.50 5.77
C GLY A 13 10.07 16.42 4.71
N ASP A 14 9.13 15.49 4.86
CA ASP A 14 8.93 14.39 3.91
C ASP A 14 7.83 14.73 2.90
N MET A 15 8.21 15.33 1.77
CA MET A 15 7.24 15.77 0.75
C MET A 15 6.40 14.61 0.21
N SER A 16 6.96 13.40 0.10
CA SER A 16 6.22 12.23 -0.41
C SER A 16 5.05 11.82 0.50
N LEU A 17 5.17 12.03 1.82
CA LEU A 17 4.06 11.87 2.76
C LEU A 17 2.94 12.85 2.44
N TRP A 18 3.28 14.14 2.36
CA TRP A 18 2.28 15.19 2.15
C TRP A 18 1.58 15.00 0.82
N PHE A 19 2.30 14.56 -0.22
CA PHE A 19 1.70 14.17 -1.49
C PHE A 19 0.80 12.93 -1.39
N LEU A 20 1.14 11.92 -0.58
CA LEU A 20 0.28 10.74 -0.37
C LEU A 20 -1.02 11.11 0.36
N ILE A 21 -0.92 11.87 1.46
CA ILE A 21 -2.08 12.36 2.22
C ILE A 21 -2.95 13.23 1.33
N PHE A 22 -2.33 14.15 0.58
CA PHE A 22 -3.02 15.00 -0.38
C PHE A 22 -3.73 14.18 -1.45
N SER A 23 -3.07 13.18 -2.05
CA SER A 23 -3.67 12.33 -3.09
C SER A 23 -4.87 11.54 -2.55
N ASN A 24 -4.77 11.01 -1.32
CA ASN A 24 -5.89 10.35 -0.66
C ASN A 24 -7.04 11.31 -0.38
N PHE A 25 -6.74 12.51 0.14
CA PHE A 25 -7.76 13.51 0.44
C PHE A 25 -8.48 13.98 -0.83
N VAL A 26 -7.74 14.24 -1.92
CA VAL A 26 -8.30 14.58 -3.23
C VAL A 26 -9.18 13.44 -3.75
N THR A 27 -8.74 12.19 -3.60
CA THR A 27 -9.53 11.02 -4.04
C THR A 27 -10.83 10.89 -3.25
N ILE A 28 -10.78 11.05 -1.92
CA ILE A 28 -11.96 11.05 -1.05
C ILE A 28 -12.91 12.20 -1.41
N PHE A 29 -12.37 13.40 -1.62
CA PHE A 29 -13.15 14.57 -1.98
C PHE A 29 -13.86 14.41 -3.33
N LEU A 30 -13.16 13.92 -4.36
CA LEU A 30 -13.75 13.63 -5.66
C LEU A 30 -14.81 12.54 -5.55
N ALA A 31 -14.52 11.47 -4.81
CA ALA A 31 -15.47 10.39 -4.59
C ALA A 31 -16.78 10.84 -3.94
N ILE A 32 -16.71 11.73 -2.94
CA ILE A 32 -17.91 12.25 -2.27
C ILE A 32 -18.65 13.25 -3.15
N THR A 33 -17.93 14.13 -3.88
CA THR A 33 -18.57 15.19 -4.69
C THR A 33 -19.17 14.69 -6.00
N GLN A 34 -18.72 13.54 -6.49
CA GLN A 34 -19.19 12.90 -7.72
C GLN A 34 -19.95 11.61 -7.45
N ASP A 35 -20.33 11.36 -6.19
CA ASP A 35 -21.10 10.19 -5.76
C ASP A 35 -20.53 8.86 -6.27
N TRP A 36 -19.20 8.69 -6.17
CA TRP A 36 -18.55 7.47 -6.64
C TRP A 36 -19.03 6.27 -5.84
N SER A 37 -19.31 5.20 -6.58
CA SER A 37 -19.57 3.91 -5.97
C SER A 37 -18.33 3.37 -5.25
N LEU A 38 -18.58 2.44 -4.32
CA LEU A 38 -17.52 1.68 -3.66
C LEU A 38 -16.63 0.94 -4.65
N ALA A 39 -17.20 0.38 -5.72
CA ALA A 39 -16.44 -0.31 -6.76
C ALA A 39 -15.44 0.62 -7.48
N SER A 40 -15.86 1.83 -7.85
CA SER A 40 -14.98 2.83 -8.49
C SER A 40 -13.80 3.20 -7.59
N ILE A 41 -14.07 3.40 -6.30
CA ILE A 41 -13.04 3.68 -5.29
C ILE A 41 -12.09 2.49 -5.14
N MET A 42 -12.63 1.27 -5.05
CA MET A 42 -11.81 0.06 -4.91
C MET A 42 -10.90 -0.16 -6.11
N TRP A 43 -11.34 0.18 -7.34
CA TRP A 43 -10.48 0.16 -8.53
C TRP A 43 -9.30 1.12 -8.41
N VAL A 44 -9.54 2.39 -8.01
CA VAL A 44 -8.47 3.38 -7.81
C VAL A 44 -7.45 2.88 -6.77
N TYR A 45 -7.93 2.36 -5.64
CA TYR A 45 -7.06 1.88 -4.57
C TYR A 45 -6.37 0.55 -4.90
N TRP A 46 -6.98 -0.29 -5.75
CA TRP A 46 -6.32 -1.47 -6.30
C TRP A 46 -5.13 -1.06 -7.17
N PHE A 47 -5.28 -0.08 -8.08
CA PHE A 47 -4.17 0.45 -8.89
C PHE A 47 -3.07 1.08 -8.03
N GLN A 48 -3.45 1.86 -7.01
CA GLN A 48 -2.50 2.41 -6.05
C GLN A 48 -1.68 1.29 -5.40
N SER A 49 -2.36 0.22 -4.94
CA SER A 49 -1.73 -0.90 -4.25
C SER A 49 -0.78 -1.69 -5.17
N VAL A 50 -1.21 -2.01 -6.40
CA VAL A 50 -0.34 -2.64 -7.42
C VAL A 50 0.90 -1.80 -7.68
N THR A 51 0.73 -0.48 -7.79
CA THR A 51 1.85 0.44 -8.01
C THR A 51 2.85 0.43 -6.86
N ILE A 52 2.36 0.47 -5.61
CA ILE A 52 3.20 0.37 -4.41
C ILE A 52 3.96 -0.96 -4.41
N GLY A 53 3.28 -2.06 -4.70
CA GLY A 53 3.89 -3.38 -4.81
C GLY A 53 5.01 -3.43 -5.85
N PHE A 54 4.75 -2.90 -7.05
CA PHE A 54 5.74 -2.84 -8.12
C PHE A 54 7.01 -2.08 -7.71
N PHE A 55 6.87 -0.87 -7.18
CA PHE A 55 8.04 -0.10 -6.72
C PHE A 55 8.74 -0.74 -5.53
N ASN A 56 8.00 -1.41 -4.62
CA ASN A 56 8.61 -2.13 -3.51
C ASN A 56 9.41 -3.35 -4.00
N PHE A 57 8.94 -4.05 -5.03
CA PHE A 57 9.71 -5.13 -5.66
C PHE A 57 11.03 -4.62 -6.23
N ILE A 58 11.01 -3.50 -6.96
CA ILE A 58 12.25 -2.86 -7.46
C ILE A 58 13.14 -2.42 -6.28
N ARG A 59 12.55 -1.87 -5.22
CA ARG A 59 13.28 -1.48 -4.00
C ARG A 59 14.02 -2.65 -3.38
N ILE A 60 13.37 -3.80 -3.21
CA ILE A 60 14.01 -5.01 -2.67
C ILE A 60 15.18 -5.44 -3.56
N LEU A 61 15.01 -5.46 -4.88
CA LEU A 61 16.09 -5.80 -5.84
C LEU A 61 17.25 -4.81 -5.82
N GLY A 62 16.97 -3.54 -5.48
CA GLY A 62 17.94 -2.45 -5.43
C GLY A 62 18.75 -2.36 -4.13
N LEU A 63 18.42 -3.16 -3.10
CA LEU A 63 19.19 -3.17 -1.85
C LEU A 63 20.63 -3.60 -2.11
N LYS A 64 21.59 -2.78 -1.67
CA LYS A 64 23.03 -3.08 -1.76
C LYS A 64 23.52 -3.77 -0.49
N ASP A 65 23.23 -3.17 0.66
CA ASP A 65 23.47 -3.74 1.99
C ASP A 65 22.14 -3.89 2.73
N PHE A 66 21.90 -5.06 3.31
CA PHE A 66 20.68 -5.32 4.07
C PHE A 66 20.91 -6.26 5.25
N SER A 67 20.01 -6.18 6.22
CA SER A 67 19.90 -7.11 7.34
C SER A 67 18.75 -8.09 7.11
N THR A 68 18.93 -9.30 7.60
CA THR A 68 17.94 -10.38 7.64
C THR A 68 17.42 -10.64 9.07
N ASP A 69 17.61 -9.71 10.00
CA ASP A 69 17.14 -9.87 11.38
C ASP A 69 15.64 -10.19 11.42
N GLY A 70 15.28 -11.24 12.15
CA GLY A 70 13.90 -11.73 12.24
C GLY A 70 13.44 -12.62 11.08
N LEU A 71 14.19 -12.70 9.98
CA LEU A 71 13.93 -13.67 8.91
C LEU A 71 14.62 -14.99 9.23
N LYS A 72 13.82 -16.03 9.44
CA LYS A 72 14.29 -17.38 9.72
C LYS A 72 13.86 -18.34 8.63
N PHE A 73 14.81 -19.14 8.15
CA PHE A 73 14.56 -20.31 7.31
C PHE A 73 14.97 -21.54 8.11
N GLU A 74 14.06 -22.51 8.25
CA GLU A 74 14.29 -23.74 9.03
C GLU A 74 14.79 -23.46 10.47
N GLY A 75 14.30 -22.38 11.09
CA GLY A 75 14.69 -21.96 12.43
C GLY A 75 16.01 -21.20 12.53
N GLN A 76 16.82 -21.15 11.46
CA GLN A 76 18.08 -20.41 11.39
C GLN A 76 17.90 -19.03 10.76
N GLN A 77 18.68 -18.05 11.20
CA GLN A 77 18.65 -16.71 10.60
C GLN A 77 19.16 -16.76 9.16
N ALA A 78 18.38 -16.20 8.23
CA ALA A 78 18.78 -16.12 6.83
C ALA A 78 20.09 -15.34 6.68
N LYS A 79 20.98 -15.76 5.78
CA LYS A 79 22.20 -14.99 5.50
C LYS A 79 21.85 -13.82 4.56
N PRO A 80 22.46 -12.62 4.72
CA PRO A 80 22.21 -11.49 3.83
C PRO A 80 22.96 -11.65 2.50
N THR A 81 22.55 -12.63 1.68
CA THR A 81 23.17 -12.95 0.38
C THR A 81 22.29 -12.50 -0.79
N LYS A 82 22.88 -12.38 -1.98
CA LYS A 82 22.14 -12.06 -3.20
C LYS A 82 21.01 -13.07 -3.49
N GLU A 83 21.22 -14.33 -3.15
CA GLU A 83 20.22 -15.39 -3.25
C GLU A 83 19.01 -15.10 -2.35
N THR A 84 19.24 -14.80 -1.06
CA THR A 84 18.16 -14.43 -0.14
C THR A 84 17.42 -13.18 -0.61
N GLN A 85 18.13 -12.19 -1.16
CA GLN A 85 17.49 -11.00 -1.73
C GLN A 85 16.55 -11.34 -2.89
N LEU A 86 17.03 -12.12 -3.87
CA LEU A 86 16.23 -12.50 -5.03
C LEU A 86 15.03 -13.35 -4.61
N PHE A 87 15.25 -14.34 -3.74
CA PHE A 87 14.18 -15.15 -3.18
C PHE A 87 13.13 -14.27 -2.49
N SER A 88 13.53 -13.37 -1.60
CA SER A 88 12.64 -12.42 -0.92
C SER A 88 11.87 -11.53 -1.89
N ALA A 89 12.51 -11.03 -2.94
CA ALA A 89 11.87 -10.18 -3.95
C ALA A 89 10.80 -10.95 -4.73
N PHE A 90 11.12 -12.14 -5.24
CA PHE A 90 10.18 -12.95 -6.02
C PHE A 90 9.09 -13.56 -5.15
N PHE A 91 9.40 -13.98 -3.92
CA PHE A 91 8.39 -14.36 -2.95
C PHE A 91 7.41 -13.22 -2.70
N PHE A 92 7.92 -11.99 -2.48
CA PHE A 92 7.07 -10.81 -2.34
C PHE A 92 6.20 -10.58 -3.58
N LEU A 93 6.78 -10.60 -4.78
CA LEU A 93 6.05 -10.40 -6.03
C LEU A 93 4.92 -11.43 -6.21
N CYS A 94 5.22 -12.72 -6.02
CA CYS A 94 4.24 -13.79 -6.16
C CYS A 94 3.16 -13.72 -5.08
N HIS A 95 3.55 -13.57 -3.81
CA HIS A 95 2.59 -13.57 -2.69
C HIS A 95 1.70 -12.31 -2.71
N TYR A 96 2.30 -11.13 -2.87
CA TYR A 96 1.56 -9.87 -2.97
C TYR A 96 0.70 -9.84 -4.24
N GLY A 97 1.25 -10.28 -5.37
CA GLY A 97 0.54 -10.37 -6.65
C GLY A 97 -0.64 -11.33 -6.61
N PHE A 98 -0.52 -12.47 -5.91
CA PHE A 98 -1.61 -13.44 -5.74
C PHE A 98 -2.83 -12.79 -5.07
N PHE A 99 -2.67 -12.03 -3.99
CA PHE A 99 -3.79 -11.31 -3.37
C PHE A 99 -4.43 -10.31 -4.34
N HIS A 100 -3.63 -9.59 -5.13
CA HIS A 100 -4.16 -8.62 -6.09
C HIS A 100 -4.88 -9.27 -7.26
N LEU A 101 -4.46 -10.46 -7.68
CA LEU A 101 -5.16 -11.27 -8.66
C LEU A 101 -6.53 -11.70 -8.13
N PHE A 102 -6.62 -12.13 -6.87
CA PHE A 102 -7.91 -12.44 -6.24
C PHE A 102 -8.83 -11.21 -6.23
N TYR A 103 -8.31 -10.04 -5.84
CA TYR A 103 -9.10 -8.81 -5.90
C TYR A 103 -9.54 -8.44 -7.30
N LEU A 104 -8.67 -8.64 -8.30
CA LEU A 104 -9.01 -8.38 -9.68
C LEU A 104 -10.19 -9.25 -10.12
N ILE A 105 -10.19 -10.53 -9.76
CA ILE A 105 -11.33 -11.43 -10.05
C ILE A 105 -12.61 -10.86 -9.42
N PHE A 106 -12.57 -10.47 -8.14
CA PHE A 106 -13.75 -9.88 -7.47
C PHE A 106 -14.24 -8.58 -8.13
N LEU A 107 -13.32 -7.66 -8.45
CA LEU A 107 -13.65 -6.40 -9.10
C LEU A 107 -14.23 -6.62 -10.52
N LEU A 108 -13.72 -7.59 -11.26
CA LEU A 108 -14.23 -7.95 -12.57
C LEU A 108 -15.60 -8.64 -12.49
N SER A 109 -15.81 -9.55 -11.54
CA SER A 109 -17.10 -10.21 -11.32
C SER A 109 -18.20 -9.24 -10.88
N ASP A 110 -17.84 -8.20 -10.11
CA ASP A 110 -18.76 -7.09 -9.82
C ASP A 110 -19.11 -6.30 -11.09
N SER A 111 -18.08 -5.96 -11.88
CA SER A 111 -18.25 -5.16 -13.10
C SER A 111 -19.05 -5.86 -14.21
N SER A 112 -19.03 -7.19 -14.29
CA SER A 112 -19.72 -7.95 -15.35
C SER A 112 -21.20 -8.20 -15.07
N ASP A 113 -21.50 -8.66 -13.86
CA ASP A 113 -22.81 -9.22 -13.54
C ASP A 113 -23.58 -8.37 -12.53
N GLY A 114 -22.98 -7.28 -12.02
CA GLY A 114 -23.55 -6.49 -10.92
C GLY A 114 -23.72 -7.33 -9.64
N THR A 115 -22.99 -8.45 -9.56
CA THR A 115 -23.10 -9.41 -8.45
C THR A 115 -22.85 -8.73 -7.11
N PHE A 116 -22.06 -7.65 -7.13
CA PHE A 116 -21.82 -6.83 -5.97
C PHE A 116 -22.36 -5.39 -6.13
N GLY A 117 -23.28 -5.04 -7.02
CA GLY A 117 -23.77 -3.65 -7.12
C GLY A 117 -24.59 -3.33 -8.38
N GLU A 118 -24.80 -2.03 -8.67
CA GLU A 118 -25.32 -1.63 -9.98
C GLU A 118 -24.35 -2.08 -11.08
N LYS A 119 -24.87 -2.32 -12.30
CA LYS A 119 -24.03 -2.53 -13.49
C LYS A 119 -23.27 -1.25 -13.79
N ILE A 120 -22.13 -1.07 -13.14
CA ILE A 120 -21.24 0.02 -13.46
C ILE A 120 -20.59 -0.36 -14.78
N GLY A 121 -20.92 0.40 -15.83
CA GLY A 121 -20.15 0.38 -17.06
C GLY A 121 -18.72 0.78 -16.72
N PHE A 122 -17.84 -0.20 -16.53
CA PHE A 122 -16.40 0.02 -16.33
C PHE A 122 -15.82 0.93 -17.42
N VAL A 123 -16.38 0.84 -18.63
CA VAL A 123 -16.05 1.69 -19.78
C VAL A 123 -16.50 3.14 -19.59
N GLU A 124 -17.65 3.39 -18.96
CA GLU A 124 -18.23 4.73 -18.77
C GLU A 124 -17.53 5.52 -17.66
N ASN A 125 -16.94 4.85 -16.68
CA ASN A 125 -16.28 5.49 -15.53
C ASN A 125 -14.74 5.37 -15.55
N MET A 126 -14.16 4.95 -16.69
CA MET A 126 -12.71 4.80 -16.82
C MET A 126 -11.94 6.08 -16.52
N GLU A 127 -12.51 7.25 -16.87
CA GLU A 127 -11.87 8.54 -16.60
C GLU A 127 -11.68 8.79 -15.10
N PHE A 128 -12.69 8.45 -14.28
CA PHE A 128 -12.65 8.60 -12.83
C PHE A 128 -11.67 7.64 -12.16
N VAL A 129 -11.41 6.48 -12.75
CA VAL A 129 -10.41 5.54 -12.24
C VAL A 129 -9.01 5.90 -12.73
N PHE A 130 -8.88 6.27 -14.00
CA PHE A 130 -7.59 6.45 -14.67
C PHE A 130 -6.80 7.63 -14.11
N PHE A 131 -7.41 8.81 -13.98
CA PHE A 131 -6.69 10.01 -13.54
C PHE A 131 -6.15 9.90 -12.10
N PRO A 132 -6.92 9.46 -11.09
CA PRO A 132 -6.37 9.24 -9.75
C PRO A 132 -5.32 8.13 -9.72
N SER A 133 -5.52 7.04 -10.47
CA SER A 133 -4.54 5.96 -10.55
C SER A 133 -3.21 6.44 -11.13
N LEU A 134 -3.27 7.25 -12.20
CA LEU A 134 -2.10 7.88 -12.80
C LEU A 134 -1.43 8.87 -11.84
N LEU A 135 -2.21 9.65 -11.08
CA LEU A 135 -1.71 10.55 -10.05
C LEU A 135 -0.96 9.78 -8.95
N PHE A 136 -1.55 8.69 -8.45
CA PHE A 136 -0.89 7.81 -7.48
C PHE A 136 0.40 7.22 -8.06
N PHE A 137 0.39 6.82 -9.32
CA PHE A 137 1.58 6.31 -9.99
C PHE A 137 2.68 7.35 -10.11
N ALA A 138 2.36 8.54 -10.61
CA ALA A 138 3.31 9.64 -10.73
C ALA A 138 3.89 10.01 -9.36
N ASN A 139 3.05 10.07 -8.32
CA ASN A 139 3.48 10.34 -6.95
C ASN A 139 4.46 9.26 -6.43
N HIS A 140 4.12 7.98 -6.61
CA HIS A 140 4.97 6.89 -6.15
C HIS A 140 6.29 6.83 -6.92
N PHE A 141 6.25 7.08 -8.23
CA PHE A 141 7.43 7.16 -9.08
C PHE A 141 8.36 8.30 -8.66
N PHE A 142 7.81 9.50 -8.43
CA PHE A 142 8.57 10.65 -7.94
C PHE A 142 9.19 10.34 -6.57
N SER A 143 8.41 9.79 -5.63
CA SER A 143 8.90 9.38 -4.31
C SER A 143 10.03 8.36 -4.42
N PHE A 144 9.89 7.37 -5.31
CA PHE A 144 10.90 6.35 -5.54
C PHE A 144 12.22 6.95 -6.02
N ILE A 145 12.19 7.87 -6.99
CA ILE A 145 13.41 8.53 -7.50
C ILE A 145 14.01 9.47 -6.45
N TYR A 146 13.19 10.32 -5.83
CA TYR A 146 13.63 11.35 -4.89
C TYR A 146 14.22 10.76 -3.60
N ASN A 147 13.62 9.68 -3.09
CA ASN A 147 14.07 9.06 -1.84
C ASN A 147 15.21 8.06 -2.03
N LYS A 148 15.48 7.58 -3.25
CA LYS A 148 16.54 6.59 -3.54
C LYS A 148 17.92 6.98 -3.00
N GLN A 149 18.27 8.27 -3.01
CA GLN A 149 19.56 8.77 -2.52
C GLN A 149 19.56 9.04 -1.01
N ARG A 150 18.38 9.07 -0.38
CA ARG A 150 18.17 9.38 1.04
C ARG A 150 17.87 8.14 1.87
N GLU A 151 17.87 6.96 1.25
CA GLU A 151 17.64 5.70 1.93
C GLU A 151 18.83 5.37 2.84
N PRO A 152 18.58 4.76 4.01
CA PRO A 152 19.65 4.32 4.88
C PRO A 152 20.52 3.29 4.16
N LYS A 153 21.82 3.30 4.46
CA LYS A 153 22.78 2.40 3.83
C LYS A 153 22.45 0.92 4.05
N LYS A 154 21.88 0.57 5.22
CA LYS A 154 21.51 -0.81 5.57
C LYS A 154 20.06 -0.88 6.04
N GLN A 155 19.22 -1.59 5.28
CA GLN A 155 17.80 -1.79 5.60
C GLN A 155 17.51 -3.24 6.00
N ASN A 156 16.51 -3.48 6.84
CA ASN A 156 16.04 -4.83 7.10
C ASN A 156 15.13 -5.29 5.94
N ILE A 157 15.51 -6.36 5.23
CA ILE A 157 14.78 -6.83 4.05
C ILE A 157 13.38 -7.34 4.41
N GLY A 158 13.20 -7.95 5.59
CA GLY A 158 11.89 -8.38 6.08
C GLY A 158 10.95 -7.21 6.33
N ALA A 159 11.45 -6.12 6.91
CA ALA A 159 10.68 -4.89 7.09
C ALA A 159 10.26 -4.27 5.75
N VAL A 160 11.18 -4.22 4.77
CA VAL A 160 10.87 -3.73 3.41
C VAL A 160 9.84 -4.63 2.71
N MET A 161 9.89 -5.95 2.92
CA MET A 161 8.89 -6.87 2.37
C MET A 161 7.50 -6.69 2.98
N VAL A 162 7.38 -6.56 4.31
CA VAL A 162 6.09 -6.46 4.99
C VAL A 162 5.45 -5.08 4.83
N TYR A 163 6.26 -4.06 4.53
CA TYR A 163 5.82 -2.67 4.43
C TYR A 163 4.53 -2.45 3.59
N PRO A 164 4.36 -3.03 2.38
CA PRO A 164 3.15 -2.81 1.60
C PRO A 164 1.87 -3.46 2.16
N TYR A 165 1.98 -4.47 3.04
CA TYR A 165 0.84 -5.31 3.42
C TYR A 165 -0.22 -4.59 4.26
N ILE A 166 0.21 -3.67 5.12
CA ILE A 166 -0.72 -2.89 5.97
C ILE A 166 -1.64 -2.01 5.11
N ARG A 167 -1.19 -1.60 3.91
CA ARG A 167 -2.00 -0.82 2.97
C ARG A 167 -3.06 -1.64 2.26
N ILE A 168 -2.94 -2.97 2.26
CA ILE A 168 -3.92 -3.89 1.67
C ILE A 168 -5.04 -4.24 2.66
N ILE A 169 -4.84 -4.04 3.97
CA ILE A 169 -5.83 -4.37 5.02
C ILE A 169 -7.24 -3.81 4.73
N PRO A 170 -7.40 -2.54 4.29
CA PRO A 170 -8.71 -1.99 3.96
C PRO A 170 -9.43 -2.80 2.87
N MET A 171 -8.71 -3.15 1.80
CA MET A 171 -9.25 -3.96 0.70
C MET A 171 -9.59 -5.38 1.15
N HIS A 172 -8.69 -6.03 1.90
CA HIS A 172 -8.93 -7.37 2.45
C HIS A 172 -10.20 -7.41 3.30
N LEU A 173 -10.34 -6.47 4.23
CA LEU A 173 -11.48 -6.44 5.15
C LEU A 173 -12.79 -6.14 4.40
N THR A 174 -12.80 -5.20 3.46
CA THR A 174 -14.00 -4.92 2.68
C THR A 174 -14.46 -6.11 1.84
N ILE A 175 -13.53 -6.82 1.19
CA ILE A 175 -13.87 -7.99 0.38
C ILE A 175 -14.32 -9.17 1.27
N ILE A 176 -13.63 -9.43 2.39
CA ILE A 176 -13.97 -10.51 3.32
C ILE A 176 -15.31 -10.23 4.03
N LEU A 177 -15.65 -8.99 4.34
CA LEU A 177 -16.93 -8.64 4.94
C LEU A 177 -18.08 -8.66 3.92
N GLY A 178 -17.80 -8.26 2.67
CA GLY A 178 -18.80 -8.28 1.60
C GLY A 178 -19.14 -9.68 1.08
N PHE A 179 -18.12 -10.56 0.94
CA PHE A 179 -18.25 -11.82 0.21
C PHE A 179 -19.14 -12.90 0.86
N PRO A 180 -18.97 -13.30 2.14
CA PRO A 180 -19.71 -14.41 2.76
C PRO A 180 -21.20 -14.13 2.94
N LEU A 181 -21.57 -12.85 2.97
CA LEU A 181 -22.94 -12.44 3.25
C LEU A 181 -23.77 -12.30 1.96
N GLY A 182 -23.18 -12.55 0.77
CA GLY A 182 -23.87 -12.39 -0.52
C GLY A 182 -24.37 -10.96 -0.75
N LEU A 183 -23.77 -10.00 -0.04
CA LEU A 183 -24.21 -8.63 0.01
C LEU A 183 -23.66 -7.91 -1.22
N SER A 184 -24.54 -7.29 -2.00
CA SER A 184 -24.08 -6.37 -3.01
C SER A 184 -23.42 -5.17 -2.33
N LEU A 185 -22.19 -4.81 -2.74
CA LEU A 185 -21.56 -3.50 -2.49
C LEU A 185 -22.50 -2.34 -2.86
N GLY A 186 -23.55 -2.55 -3.66
CA GLY A 186 -24.63 -1.58 -3.89
C GLY A 186 -25.55 -1.35 -2.69
N SER A 187 -26.07 -2.40 -2.04
CA SER A 187 -27.08 -2.24 -0.96
C SER A 187 -26.52 -1.73 0.37
N LEU A 188 -25.22 -1.92 0.60
CA LEU A 188 -24.50 -1.42 1.77
C LEU A 188 -23.34 -0.49 1.39
N GLY A 189 -23.29 -0.06 0.13
CA GLY A 189 -22.25 0.85 -0.37
C GLY A 189 -22.14 2.09 0.51
N ASP A 190 -23.28 2.65 0.90
CA ASP A 190 -23.38 3.83 1.76
C ASP A 190 -22.75 3.64 3.15
N ILE A 191 -22.67 2.39 3.65
CA ILE A 191 -22.08 2.06 4.96
C ILE A 191 -20.63 1.61 4.79
N LEU A 192 -20.34 0.77 3.80
CA LEU A 192 -19.02 0.19 3.55
C LEU A 192 -18.05 1.20 2.97
N LEU A 193 -18.51 2.19 2.21
CA LEU A 193 -17.68 3.23 1.59
C LEU A 193 -17.06 4.17 2.63
N PRO A 194 -17.82 4.80 3.55
CA PRO A 194 -17.22 5.57 4.64
C PRO A 194 -16.30 4.71 5.52
N PHE A 195 -16.69 3.48 5.83
CA PHE A 195 -15.86 2.55 6.61
C PHE A 195 -14.52 2.26 5.92
N PHE A 196 -14.56 1.94 4.63
CA PHE A 196 -13.38 1.67 3.81
C PHE A 196 -12.46 2.90 3.75
N LEU A 197 -13.01 4.10 3.51
CA LEU A 197 -12.23 5.33 3.42
C LEU A 197 -11.56 5.70 4.76
N ILE A 198 -12.25 5.50 5.88
CA ILE A 198 -11.68 5.68 7.22
C ILE A 198 -10.52 4.71 7.43
N LEU A 199 -10.77 3.41 7.22
CA LEU A 199 -9.78 2.36 7.41
C LEU A 199 -8.56 2.58 6.50
N LYS A 200 -8.79 3.00 5.26
CA LYS A 200 -7.74 3.33 4.29
C LYS A 200 -6.88 4.51 4.76
N THR A 201 -7.52 5.57 5.22
CA THR A 201 -6.81 6.73 5.78
C THR A 201 -5.94 6.33 6.97
N PHE A 202 -6.47 5.50 7.88
CA PHE A 202 -5.72 4.98 9.02
C PHE A 202 -4.55 4.09 8.60
N SER A 203 -4.75 3.13 7.68
CA SER A 203 -3.69 2.26 7.18
C SER A 203 -2.54 3.05 6.56
N ASP A 204 -2.86 4.09 5.77
CA ASP A 204 -1.83 4.92 5.14
C ASP A 204 -1.09 5.79 6.16
N ALA A 205 -1.79 6.33 7.17
CA ALA A 205 -1.17 7.07 8.27
C ALA A 205 -0.26 6.19 9.15
N ILE A 206 -0.70 4.98 9.51
CA ILE A 206 0.11 4.00 10.25
C ILE A 206 1.37 3.68 9.45
N MET A 207 1.23 3.46 8.15
CA MET A 207 2.37 3.09 7.31
C MET A 207 3.44 4.15 7.21
N HIS A 208 3.05 5.41 7.19
CA HIS A 208 4.00 6.50 7.31
C HIS A 208 4.79 6.44 8.64
N VAL A 209 4.11 6.19 9.75
CA VAL A 209 4.77 6.07 11.06
C VAL A 209 5.71 4.87 11.10
N VAL A 210 5.30 3.73 10.52
CA VAL A 210 6.10 2.50 10.46
C VAL A 210 7.32 2.69 9.57
N GLU A 211 7.18 3.34 8.40
CA GLU A 211 8.30 3.65 7.49
C GLU A 211 9.44 4.36 8.22
N HIS A 212 9.10 5.41 8.96
CA HIS A 212 10.12 6.21 9.62
C HIS A 212 10.69 5.58 10.89
N ARG A 213 9.88 4.82 11.65
CA ARG A 213 10.37 4.17 12.87
C ARG A 213 11.20 2.91 12.61
N PHE A 214 10.89 2.14 11.57
CA PHE A 214 11.49 0.82 11.37
C PHE A 214 12.43 0.76 10.16
N ILE A 215 12.15 1.48 9.08
CA ILE A 215 13.00 1.45 7.88
C ILE A 215 14.14 2.46 8.00
N ARG A 216 13.94 3.63 8.63
CA ARG A 216 15.01 4.65 8.83
C ARG A 216 15.87 4.47 10.07
N LYS A 217 15.41 3.71 11.08
CA LYS A 217 16.10 3.54 12.36
C LYS A 217 17.11 2.37 12.38
N GLY A 218 17.54 1.91 11.22
CA GLY A 218 18.65 0.94 11.09
C GLY A 218 19.99 1.44 11.63
N GLU A 219 20.07 2.70 12.07
CA GLU A 219 21.28 3.33 12.63
C GLU A 219 21.44 3.13 14.16
N ASP A 220 20.38 2.84 14.92
CA ASP A 220 20.45 2.94 16.40
C ASP A 220 20.68 1.62 17.17
N LYS A 221 20.82 0.48 16.48
CA LYS A 221 21.03 -0.82 17.15
C LYS A 221 22.48 -1.30 17.19
N VAL A 222 23.45 -0.51 16.76
CA VAL A 222 24.89 -0.89 16.79
C VAL A 222 25.65 -0.28 17.98
N THR A 223 25.01 0.49 18.86
CA THR A 223 25.74 1.19 19.96
C THR A 223 25.27 0.86 21.37
N ILE A 224 24.57 -0.27 21.60
CA ILE A 224 24.34 -0.76 22.96
C ILE A 224 24.37 -2.30 22.97
N ALA A 225 25.57 -2.87 23.02
CA ALA A 225 25.97 -4.06 23.77
C ALA A 225 27.41 -4.43 23.39
#